data_AF-A0A6S5CC49-F1
#
_entry.id   AF-A0A6S5CC49-F1
#
_cell.length_a   1.000
_cell.length_b   1.000
_cell.length_c   1.000
_cell.angle_alpha   90.00
_cell.angle_beta   90.00
_cell.angle_gamma   90.00
#
_symmetry.space_group_name_H-M   'P 1'
#
loop_
_entity.id
_entity.type
_entity.pdbx_description
1 polymer ?
#
loop_
_entity_poly.entity_id
_entity_poly.type
_entity_poly.pdbx_seq_one_letter_code
_entity_poly.pdbx_strand_id
1 'polypeptide(L)'
;MIQDIVHALSGAWHIISLVIGLMVAVVTAIVYWYEVKYWHMEMRLRMPWFGRIAAWVKNPGENEKASEDNPNAVGFNPGEKGVCGAYDTFYKMYQPSEENFKRNLDYLGKADEADRSEKGLGIWLLMIVLMVIEASAFGYALAPFALTMATPNTAIVGAFFLGLVISIIALALSEFAGRQLYRNGVVNKILSYESIRDGADMTKTLNATIDNTYDDNGAKPFQQLLNRINVPIDKYGQPQRRFSIIAGYGIFIIGLAVAAFWVRTETLNQQEALLVENPTAVIQNADDFPVASGEGEIPLPSDMAELSASSSQKSAQDQIDAIHRASLVTFAVLSGLFVFIQFTSTFLAFRHSFAGTYSRGAWEMTHKYNSASEFVRHHKIKAAAIAQDAQSSLAKLQSLQDKVFRVSGKTKDDLSHNKDSRTFLRYVEEQETIDHIKKNREIGKQSTDVVTDYVVKTINDLKEAIAAKDNERIWSITDVAGPRFAAINNPALMAQKATFNELVAVFGARPNVAQPQAVAQSYQPVTLAATSVPSVESVAPVAPVAEMAEVTQTIVAPQVYSEGESVAGFDPHAWGDLTQFEADDMDYVAKKKGVSVDDLKRARRLQMLDKVEA
;
A
#
# COMPACT_ATOMS: atom_id res chain seq x y z
N MET A 1 19.88 16.82 44.88
CA MET A 1 19.67 17.41 43.54
C MET A 1 19.43 16.36 42.45
N ILE A 2 20.39 15.55 42.00
CA ILE A 2 20.13 14.44 41.05
C ILE A 2 19.12 13.43 41.64
N GLN A 3 19.23 13.10 42.93
CA GLN A 3 18.27 12.23 43.61
C GLN A 3 16.85 12.83 43.71
N ASP A 4 16.72 14.14 43.92
CA ASP A 4 15.41 14.82 44.00
C ASP A 4 14.77 14.96 42.61
N ILE A 5 15.58 15.18 41.59
CA ILE A 5 15.18 15.15 40.17
C ILE A 5 14.73 13.75 39.79
N VAL A 6 15.48 12.70 40.15
CA VAL A 6 15.10 11.30 39.91
C VAL A 6 13.83 10.93 40.68
N HIS A 7 13.65 11.40 41.91
CA HIS A 7 12.41 11.16 42.68
C HIS A 7 11.20 11.91 42.11
N ALA A 8 11.36 13.18 41.69
CA ALA A 8 10.32 13.98 41.05
C ALA A 8 9.94 13.45 39.66
N LEU A 9 10.95 13.07 38.86
CA LEU A 9 10.74 12.34 37.62
C LEU A 9 10.10 10.99 37.89
N SER A 10 10.45 10.24 38.94
CA SER A 10 9.86 8.92 39.20
C SER A 10 8.33 8.95 39.32
N GLY A 11 7.75 10.02 39.89
CA GLY A 11 6.29 10.17 40.02
C GLY A 11 5.58 10.48 38.68
N ALA A 12 6.23 11.23 37.78
CA ALA A 12 5.68 11.60 36.47
C ALA A 12 6.19 10.72 35.31
N TRP A 13 7.22 9.91 35.55
CA TRP A 13 7.87 9.02 34.58
C TRP A 13 6.87 7.98 34.08
N HIS A 14 5.94 7.54 34.91
CA HIS A 14 4.85 6.67 34.49
C HIS A 14 3.96 7.32 33.42
N ILE A 15 3.69 8.63 33.52
CA ILE A 15 2.87 9.35 32.54
C ILE A 15 3.68 9.62 31.26
N ILE A 16 4.93 10.05 31.40
CA ILE A 16 5.82 10.30 30.25
C ILE A 16 6.09 9.01 29.47
N SER A 17 6.42 7.91 30.16
CA SER A 17 6.62 6.60 29.55
C SER A 17 5.35 6.05 28.93
N LEU A 18 4.16 6.33 29.51
CA LEU A 18 2.89 5.98 28.90
C LEU A 18 2.66 6.77 27.60
N VAL A 19 2.95 8.07 27.57
CA VAL A 19 2.79 8.89 26.35
C VAL A 19 3.76 8.44 25.26
N ILE A 20 5.03 8.19 25.59
CA ILE A 20 6.02 7.66 24.64
C ILE A 20 5.60 6.25 24.17
N GLY A 21 5.18 5.38 25.09
CA GLY A 21 4.69 4.04 24.78
C GLY A 21 3.46 4.07 23.86
N LEU A 22 2.53 5.01 24.10
CA LEU A 22 1.37 5.24 23.24
C LEU A 22 1.80 5.70 21.84
N MET A 23 2.76 6.62 21.73
CA MET A 23 3.28 7.06 20.43
C MET A 23 3.92 5.90 19.66
N VAL A 24 4.76 5.09 20.32
CA VAL A 24 5.37 3.91 19.72
C VAL A 24 4.29 2.90 19.30
N ALA A 25 3.28 2.66 20.13
CA ALA A 25 2.17 1.78 19.82
C ALA A 25 1.36 2.29 18.61
N VAL A 26 1.06 3.59 18.57
CA VAL A 26 0.36 4.23 17.45
C VAL A 26 1.16 4.12 16.16
N VAL A 27 2.45 4.46 16.18
CA VAL A 27 3.34 4.32 15.02
C VAL A 27 3.42 2.87 14.55
N THR A 28 3.60 1.92 15.47
CA THR A 28 3.63 0.49 15.15
C THR A 28 2.32 0.06 14.52
N ALA A 29 1.18 0.55 15.02
CA ALA A 29 -0.13 0.25 14.46
C ALA A 29 -0.32 0.88 13.06
N ILE A 30 0.23 2.07 12.80
CA ILE A 30 0.17 2.70 11.47
C ILE A 30 1.05 1.92 10.48
N VAL A 31 2.25 1.50 10.89
CA VAL A 31 3.19 0.75 10.03
C VAL A 31 2.66 -0.66 9.72
N TYR A 32 2.07 -1.34 10.70
CA TYR A 32 1.52 -2.69 10.58
C TYR A 32 -0.02 -2.69 10.59
N TRP A 33 -0.63 -1.70 9.94
CA TRP A 33 -2.08 -1.49 9.99
C TRP A 33 -2.87 -2.70 9.50
N TYR A 34 -2.34 -3.41 8.50
CA TYR A 34 -2.94 -4.63 8.00
C TYR A 34 -2.99 -5.73 9.07
N GLU A 35 -1.85 -6.02 9.70
CA GLU A 35 -1.75 -7.02 10.76
C GLU A 35 -2.62 -6.67 11.96
N VAL A 36 -2.68 -5.38 12.33
CA VAL A 36 -3.58 -4.90 13.39
C VAL A 36 -5.04 -5.12 13.02
N LYS A 37 -5.44 -4.80 11.78
CA LYS A 37 -6.81 -4.99 11.31
C LYS A 37 -7.19 -6.48 11.31
N TYR A 38 -6.29 -7.35 10.88
CA TYR A 38 -6.47 -8.79 10.89
C TYR A 38 -6.57 -9.34 12.32
N TRP A 39 -5.63 -8.99 13.20
CA TRP A 39 -5.63 -9.37 14.60
C TRP A 39 -6.91 -8.92 15.32
N HIS A 40 -7.34 -7.68 15.06
CA HIS A 40 -8.56 -7.14 15.67
C HIS A 40 -9.82 -7.83 15.13
N MET A 41 -9.87 -8.21 13.85
CA MET A 41 -10.91 -9.08 13.33
C MET A 41 -10.92 -10.43 14.08
N GLU A 42 -9.76 -11.10 14.15
CA GLU A 42 -9.63 -12.40 14.80
C GLU A 42 -10.05 -12.34 16.28
N MET A 43 -9.61 -11.31 17.01
CA MET A 43 -10.02 -11.04 18.38
C MET A 43 -11.54 -10.90 18.48
N ARG A 44 -12.18 -10.06 17.65
CA ARG A 44 -13.65 -9.90 17.65
C ARG A 44 -14.40 -11.20 17.31
N LEU A 45 -13.81 -12.09 16.53
CA LEU A 45 -14.42 -13.39 16.22
C LEU A 45 -14.24 -14.39 17.37
N ARG A 46 -13.01 -14.53 17.89
CA ARG A 46 -12.61 -15.62 18.79
C ARG A 46 -12.83 -15.35 20.28
N MET A 47 -13.12 -14.12 20.68
CA MET A 47 -13.34 -13.77 22.09
C MET A 47 -14.49 -14.58 22.72
N PRO A 48 -14.28 -15.19 23.90
CA PRO A 48 -15.22 -16.18 24.43
C PRO A 48 -16.53 -15.58 24.94
N TRP A 49 -16.54 -14.34 25.43
CA TRP A 49 -17.70 -13.77 26.14
C TRP A 49 -18.59 -12.89 25.27
N PHE A 50 -18.01 -12.16 24.31
CA PHE A 50 -18.72 -11.24 23.41
C PHE A 50 -18.28 -11.38 21.95
N GLY A 51 -17.53 -12.44 21.62
CA GLY A 51 -17.12 -12.71 20.25
C GLY A 51 -18.29 -13.16 19.39
N ARG A 52 -18.19 -12.88 18.08
CA ARG A 52 -19.25 -13.22 17.11
C ARG A 52 -19.52 -14.73 17.06
N ILE A 53 -18.49 -15.56 17.24
CA ILE A 53 -18.64 -17.03 17.29
C ILE A 53 -19.56 -17.43 18.44
N ALA A 54 -19.38 -16.88 19.65
CA ALA A 54 -20.24 -17.22 20.80
C ALA A 54 -21.71 -16.84 20.56
N ALA A 55 -21.96 -15.71 19.90
CA ALA A 55 -23.30 -15.29 19.49
C ALA A 55 -23.91 -16.23 18.43
N TRP A 56 -23.13 -16.62 17.40
CA TRP A 56 -23.56 -17.52 16.33
C TRP A 56 -23.71 -18.99 16.75
N VAL A 57 -23.08 -19.39 17.86
CA VAL A 57 -23.36 -20.69 18.49
C VAL A 57 -24.76 -20.70 19.09
N LYS A 58 -25.18 -19.60 19.74
CA LYS A 58 -26.50 -19.50 20.38
C LYS A 58 -27.64 -19.41 19.35
N ASN A 59 -27.42 -18.66 18.28
CA ASN A 59 -28.39 -18.42 17.21
C ASN A 59 -27.77 -18.73 15.84
N PRO A 60 -27.74 -20.00 15.40
CA PRO A 60 -27.04 -20.42 14.17
C PRO A 60 -27.79 -20.01 12.89
N GLY A 61 -29.10 -19.79 12.96
CA GLY A 61 -29.97 -19.59 11.81
C GLY A 61 -30.29 -20.90 11.06
N GLU A 62 -30.97 -20.77 9.93
CA GLU A 62 -31.24 -21.88 9.00
C GLU A 62 -30.14 -21.97 7.93
N ASN A 63 -29.84 -23.17 7.48
CA ASN A 63 -28.90 -23.40 6.39
C ASN A 63 -29.41 -22.76 5.09
N GLU A 64 -28.49 -22.24 4.28
CA GLU A 64 -28.83 -21.72 2.97
C GLU A 64 -29.48 -22.79 2.07
N LYS A 65 -30.49 -22.38 1.30
CA LYS A 65 -31.13 -23.18 0.26
C LYS A 65 -30.69 -22.67 -1.11
N ALA A 66 -30.73 -23.54 -2.11
CA ALA A 66 -30.46 -23.16 -3.49
C ALA A 66 -31.34 -21.97 -3.91
N SER A 67 -30.70 -20.98 -4.52
CA SER A 67 -31.33 -19.73 -4.98
C SER A 67 -30.95 -19.48 -6.44
N GLU A 68 -31.66 -18.58 -7.12
CA GLU A 68 -31.37 -18.19 -8.51
C GLU A 68 -29.93 -17.66 -8.67
N ASP A 69 -29.37 -17.06 -7.62
CA ASP A 69 -27.98 -16.58 -7.59
C ASP A 69 -26.96 -17.65 -7.18
N ASN A 70 -27.42 -18.72 -6.53
CA ASN A 70 -26.59 -19.80 -6.02
C ASN A 70 -27.30 -21.16 -6.20
N PRO A 71 -27.26 -21.72 -7.41
CA PRO A 71 -28.00 -22.94 -7.75
C PRO A 71 -27.42 -24.19 -7.06
N ASN A 72 -26.13 -24.19 -6.73
CA ASN A 72 -25.42 -25.32 -6.12
C ASN A 72 -25.04 -25.03 -4.66
N ALA A 73 -25.96 -24.44 -3.90
CA ALA A 73 -25.72 -24.02 -2.53
C ALA A 73 -25.31 -25.21 -1.64
N VAL A 74 -24.18 -25.09 -0.94
CA VAL A 74 -23.65 -26.17 -0.09
C VAL A 74 -24.45 -26.28 1.22
N GLY A 75 -25.08 -25.18 1.63
CA GLY A 75 -25.90 -25.09 2.83
C GLY A 75 -25.18 -24.43 4.02
N PHE A 76 -24.36 -23.42 3.78
CA PHE A 76 -23.71 -22.68 4.86
C PHE A 76 -24.71 -21.94 5.74
N ASN A 77 -24.50 -22.02 7.05
CA ASN A 77 -25.31 -21.30 8.04
C ASN A 77 -24.91 -19.81 8.06
N PRO A 78 -25.81 -18.88 8.45
CA PRO A 78 -25.47 -17.46 8.60
C PRO A 78 -24.23 -17.20 9.47
N GLY A 79 -24.03 -18.00 10.53
CA GLY A 79 -22.83 -17.93 11.36
C GLY A 79 -21.56 -18.39 10.64
N GLU A 80 -21.65 -19.46 9.85
CA GLU A 80 -20.53 -19.98 9.06
C GLU A 80 -20.16 -19.00 7.94
N LYS A 81 -21.15 -18.47 7.21
CA LYS A 81 -20.95 -17.38 6.23
C LYS A 81 -20.34 -16.15 6.88
N GLY A 82 -20.74 -15.82 8.11
CA GLY A 82 -20.20 -14.68 8.86
C GLY A 82 -18.72 -14.85 9.21
N VAL A 83 -18.30 -16.07 9.58
CA VAL A 83 -16.87 -16.41 9.79
C VAL A 83 -16.13 -16.40 8.46
N CYS A 84 -16.60 -17.17 7.47
CA CYS A 84 -15.93 -17.31 6.18
C CYS A 84 -15.83 -15.98 5.44
N GLY A 85 -16.89 -15.16 5.39
CA GLY A 85 -16.88 -13.85 4.74
C GLY A 85 -15.92 -12.84 5.41
N ALA A 86 -15.72 -12.93 6.73
CA ALA A 86 -14.73 -12.11 7.41
C ALA A 86 -13.31 -12.45 6.92
N TYR A 87 -12.98 -13.74 6.81
CA TYR A 87 -11.68 -14.19 6.30
C TYR A 87 -11.52 -14.04 4.78
N ASP A 88 -12.59 -14.21 3.99
CA ASP A 88 -12.59 -14.08 2.52
C ASP A 88 -12.06 -12.71 2.07
N THR A 89 -12.46 -11.65 2.77
CA THR A 89 -11.98 -10.28 2.50
C THR A 89 -10.46 -10.18 2.60
N PHE A 90 -9.85 -10.82 3.61
CA PHE A 90 -8.40 -10.82 3.81
C PHE A 90 -7.70 -11.83 2.89
N TYR A 91 -8.37 -12.94 2.59
CA TYR A 91 -7.87 -13.99 1.69
C TYR A 91 -7.73 -13.46 0.25
N LYS A 92 -8.76 -12.80 -0.29
CA LYS A 92 -8.73 -12.18 -1.64
C LYS A 92 -7.66 -11.11 -1.79
N MET A 93 -7.36 -10.36 -0.72
CA MET A 93 -6.28 -9.37 -0.73
C MET A 93 -4.89 -10.00 -0.96
N TYR A 94 -4.70 -11.27 -0.59
CA TYR A 94 -3.47 -12.04 -0.76
C TYR A 94 -3.50 -12.96 -1.98
N GLN A 95 -4.40 -12.71 -2.94
CA GLN A 95 -4.38 -13.35 -4.26
C GLN A 95 -4.02 -12.38 -5.41
N PRO A 96 -2.96 -11.54 -5.29
CA PRO A 96 -2.54 -10.73 -6.42
C PRO A 96 -1.91 -11.60 -7.52
N SER A 97 -2.20 -11.27 -8.77
CA SER A 97 -1.59 -11.92 -9.94
C SER A 97 -0.14 -11.45 -10.15
N GLU A 98 0.62 -12.21 -10.93
CA GLU A 98 1.96 -11.78 -11.38
C GLU A 98 1.89 -10.44 -12.15
N GLU A 99 0.81 -10.24 -12.90
CA GLU A 99 0.54 -8.99 -13.62
C GLU A 99 0.33 -7.81 -12.67
N ASN A 100 -0.26 -8.01 -11.48
CA ASN A 100 -0.38 -6.94 -10.47
C ASN A 100 1.00 -6.42 -10.04
N PHE A 101 1.98 -7.32 -9.87
CA PHE A 101 3.34 -6.92 -9.54
C PHE A 101 3.97 -6.07 -10.64
N LYS A 102 3.84 -6.50 -11.90
CA LYS A 102 4.34 -5.76 -13.07
C LYS A 102 3.66 -4.40 -13.22
N ARG A 103 2.34 -4.33 -13.02
CA ARG A 103 1.57 -3.07 -13.03
C ARG A 103 2.02 -2.10 -11.95
N ASN A 104 2.26 -2.59 -10.73
CA ASN A 104 2.77 -1.75 -9.64
C ASN A 104 4.17 -1.20 -9.94
N LEU A 105 5.07 -2.03 -10.49
CA LEU A 105 6.42 -1.62 -10.84
C LEU A 105 6.42 -0.62 -12.00
N ASP A 106 5.62 -0.87 -13.04
CA ASP A 106 5.43 0.05 -14.17
C ASP A 106 4.83 1.39 -13.71
N TYR A 107 3.83 1.35 -12.81
CA TYR A 107 3.25 2.56 -12.22
C TYR A 107 4.32 3.38 -11.48
N LEU A 108 5.13 2.74 -10.64
CA LEU A 108 6.22 3.41 -9.90
C LEU A 108 7.31 3.95 -10.83
N GLY A 109 7.66 3.21 -11.89
CA GLY A 109 8.62 3.64 -12.90
C GLY A 109 8.15 4.90 -13.63
N LYS A 110 6.90 4.93 -14.09
CA LYS A 110 6.30 6.10 -14.76
C LYS A 110 6.03 7.27 -13.83
N ALA A 111 5.78 6.99 -12.56
CA ALA A 111 5.69 8.02 -11.51
C ALA A 111 7.07 8.55 -11.09
N ASP A 112 8.18 7.99 -11.59
CA ASP A 112 9.55 8.32 -11.20
C ASP A 112 9.80 8.11 -9.69
N GLU A 113 9.13 7.12 -9.11
CA GLU A 113 9.10 6.86 -7.67
C GLU A 113 9.59 5.45 -7.29
N ALA A 114 10.16 4.71 -8.24
CA ALA A 114 10.68 3.36 -8.05
C ALA A 114 11.78 3.27 -6.98
N ASP A 115 12.69 4.24 -6.90
CA ASP A 115 13.79 4.30 -5.91
C ASP A 115 13.39 4.94 -4.57
N ARG A 116 12.11 5.28 -4.40
CA ARG A 116 11.60 5.89 -3.17
C ARG A 116 11.03 4.84 -2.24
N SER A 117 11.06 5.14 -0.95
CA SER A 117 10.57 4.26 0.09
C SER A 117 9.76 5.02 1.13
N GLU A 118 8.80 4.35 1.74
CA GLU A 118 8.13 4.90 2.93
C GLU A 118 9.05 4.80 4.17
N LYS A 119 8.78 5.61 5.19
CA LYS A 119 9.49 5.54 6.48
C LYS A 119 9.23 4.19 7.13
N GLY A 120 10.26 3.37 7.24
CA GLY A 120 10.23 2.18 8.07
C GLY A 120 10.14 2.52 9.56
N LEU A 121 9.86 1.50 10.39
CA LEU A 121 9.74 1.66 11.84
C LEU A 121 10.99 2.29 12.47
N GLY A 122 12.19 1.94 12.00
CA GLY A 122 13.44 2.50 12.52
C GLY A 122 13.56 4.01 12.35
N ILE A 123 13.10 4.56 11.21
CA ILE A 123 13.12 6.01 10.97
C ILE A 123 12.08 6.70 11.86
N TRP A 124 10.90 6.11 12.03
CA TRP A 124 9.92 6.64 12.97
C TRP A 124 10.43 6.66 14.42
N LEU A 125 11.10 5.59 14.86
CA LEU A 125 11.69 5.53 16.20
C LEU A 125 12.77 6.60 16.36
N LEU A 126 13.66 6.76 15.37
CA LEU A 126 14.65 7.83 15.35
C LEU A 126 13.99 9.21 15.51
N MET A 127 12.92 9.49 14.77
CA MET A 127 12.18 10.75 14.87
C MET A 127 11.56 10.97 16.25
N ILE A 128 11.02 9.91 16.89
CA ILE A 128 10.50 9.97 18.26
C ILE A 128 11.62 10.30 19.25
N VAL A 129 12.80 9.70 19.09
CA VAL A 129 13.97 9.99 19.95
C VAL A 129 14.42 11.44 19.78
N LEU A 130 14.58 11.91 18.53
CA LEU A 130 14.92 13.31 18.24
C LEU A 130 13.90 14.28 18.84
N MET A 131 12.62 13.96 18.72
CA MET A 131 11.52 14.73 19.30
C MET A 131 11.58 14.77 20.84
N VAL A 132 11.91 13.67 21.53
CA VAL A 132 12.03 13.67 23.00
C VAL A 132 13.21 14.53 23.45
N ILE A 133 14.35 14.45 22.77
CA ILE A 133 15.52 15.31 23.05
C ILE A 133 15.14 16.78 22.90
N GLU A 134 14.41 17.12 21.85
CA GLU A 134 13.95 18.48 21.59
C GLU A 134 12.93 18.96 22.64
N ALA A 135 11.95 18.12 22.98
CA ALA A 135 10.96 18.40 24.00
C ALA A 135 11.60 18.67 25.38
N SER A 136 12.66 17.93 25.74
CA SER A 136 13.45 18.20 26.94
C SER A 136 14.12 19.56 26.89
N ALA A 137 14.76 19.91 25.76
CA ALA A 137 15.48 21.18 25.60
C ALA A 137 14.55 22.40 25.64
N PHE A 138 13.32 22.29 25.14
CA PHE A 138 12.29 23.33 25.25
C PHE A 138 11.64 23.36 26.63
N GLY A 139 11.31 22.19 27.18
CA GLY A 139 10.66 22.09 28.48
C GLY A 139 11.52 22.68 29.58
N TYR A 140 12.83 22.43 29.55
CA TYR A 140 13.76 23.06 30.51
C TYR A 140 13.77 24.58 30.40
N ALA A 141 13.85 25.12 29.17
CA ALA A 141 13.83 26.56 28.95
C ALA A 141 12.54 27.22 29.44
N LEU A 142 11.40 26.52 29.33
CA LEU A 142 10.09 27.04 29.72
C LEU A 142 9.74 26.81 31.20
N ALA A 143 10.49 25.99 31.93
CA ALA A 143 10.17 25.63 33.32
C ALA A 143 9.98 26.83 34.26
N PRO A 144 10.82 27.89 34.21
CA PRO A 144 10.64 29.07 35.06
C PRO A 144 9.37 29.88 34.75
N PHE A 145 8.84 29.79 33.53
CA PHE A 145 7.68 30.58 33.08
C PHE A 145 6.36 29.82 33.09
N ALA A 146 6.39 28.50 32.86
CA ALA A 146 5.20 27.70 32.64
C ALA A 146 4.29 27.60 33.88
N LEU A 147 4.89 27.56 35.07
CA LEU A 147 4.17 27.30 36.32
C LEU A 147 4.81 28.07 37.48
N THR A 148 4.77 29.40 37.40
CA THR A 148 5.30 30.33 38.43
C THR A 148 4.71 30.14 39.83
N MET A 149 3.58 29.43 39.94
CA MET A 149 2.87 29.14 41.19
C MET A 149 2.94 27.66 41.63
N ALA A 150 3.64 26.78 40.89
CA ALA A 150 3.74 25.36 41.22
C ALA A 150 5.05 25.04 41.96
N THR A 151 5.08 23.91 42.68
CA THR A 151 6.34 23.44 43.28
C THR A 151 7.40 23.22 42.20
N PRO A 152 8.71 23.41 42.50
CA PRO A 152 9.77 23.29 41.49
C PRO A 152 9.72 21.98 40.69
N ASN A 153 9.41 20.87 41.37
CA ASN A 153 9.27 19.55 40.76
C ASN A 153 8.08 19.48 39.78
N THR A 154 6.96 20.11 40.12
CA THR A 154 5.78 20.18 39.22
C THR A 154 6.03 21.09 38.02
N ALA A 155 6.78 22.18 38.22
CA ALA A 155 7.13 23.12 37.16
C ALA A 155 7.98 22.47 36.06
N ILE A 156 9.01 21.71 36.45
CA ILE A 156 9.89 20.98 35.52
C ILE A 156 9.09 19.93 34.72
N VAL A 157 8.26 19.13 35.41
CA VAL A 157 7.42 18.12 34.76
C VAL A 157 6.41 18.76 33.80
N GLY A 158 5.72 19.82 34.25
CA GLY A 158 4.74 20.53 33.44
C GLY A 158 5.35 21.17 32.19
N ALA A 159 6.55 21.73 32.31
CA ALA A 159 7.24 22.34 31.20
C ALA A 159 7.76 21.31 30.19
N PHE A 160 8.21 20.14 30.64
CA PHE A 160 8.49 19.02 29.75
C PHE A 160 7.25 18.60 28.94
N PHE A 161 6.07 18.50 29.58
CA PHE A 161 4.82 18.20 28.86
C PHE A 161 4.48 19.26 27.80
N LEU A 162 4.64 20.54 28.13
CA LEU A 162 4.44 21.62 27.15
C LEU A 162 5.43 21.53 25.98
N GLY A 163 6.71 21.27 26.28
CA GLY A 163 7.74 21.02 25.27
C GLY A 163 7.41 19.84 24.36
N LEU A 164 6.87 18.75 24.92
CA LEU A 164 6.46 17.57 24.17
C LEU A 164 5.28 17.84 23.24
N VAL A 165 4.27 18.61 23.69
CA VAL A 165 3.14 19.02 22.83
C VAL A 165 3.62 19.88 21.66
N ILE A 166 4.48 20.87 21.92
CA ILE A 166 5.07 21.72 20.87
C ILE A 166 5.87 20.87 19.87
N SER A 167 6.66 19.91 20.36
CA SER A 167 7.49 19.04 19.53
C SER A 167 6.64 18.10 18.64
N ILE A 168 5.52 17.58 19.14
CA ILE A 168 4.57 16.79 18.33
C ILE A 168 3.99 17.63 17.19
N ILE A 169 3.60 18.88 17.48
CA ILE A 169 3.07 19.79 16.46
C ILE A 169 4.16 20.12 15.44
N ALA A 170 5.37 20.42 15.88
CA ALA A 170 6.51 20.71 15.01
C ALA A 170 6.84 19.51 14.10
N LEU A 171 6.84 18.30 14.65
CA LEU A 171 7.02 17.05 13.89
C LEU A 171 5.93 16.88 12.83
N ALA A 172 4.65 17.06 13.20
CA ALA A 172 3.54 16.94 12.25
C ALA A 172 3.65 17.97 11.12
N LEU A 173 3.96 19.23 11.44
CA LEU A 173 4.15 20.29 10.44
C LEU A 173 5.38 20.01 9.55
N SER A 174 6.45 19.47 10.11
CA SER A 174 7.64 19.03 9.37
C SER A 174 7.29 17.93 8.35
N GLU A 175 6.44 16.95 8.71
CA GLU A 175 5.94 15.94 7.77
C GLU A 175 5.11 16.54 6.64
N PHE A 176 4.27 17.53 6.92
CA PHE A 176 3.50 18.22 5.89
C PHE A 176 4.40 19.05 4.97
N ALA A 177 5.36 19.79 5.55
CA ALA A 177 6.30 20.63 4.81
C ALA A 177 7.20 19.78 3.90
N GLY A 178 7.76 18.68 4.40
CA GLY A 178 8.62 17.78 3.62
C GLY A 178 7.89 17.13 2.45
N ARG A 179 6.65 16.65 2.67
CA ARG A 179 5.80 16.12 1.57
C ARG A 179 5.46 17.17 0.53
N GLN A 180 5.16 18.40 0.96
CA GLN A 180 4.86 19.50 0.05
C GLN A 180 6.09 19.93 -0.76
N LEU A 181 7.27 19.95 -0.14
CA LEU A 181 8.54 20.25 -0.81
C LEU A 181 8.81 19.24 -1.93
N TYR A 182 8.56 17.96 -1.67
CA TYR A 182 8.71 16.92 -2.69
C TYR A 182 7.74 17.10 -3.86
N ARG A 183 6.45 17.34 -3.58
CA ARG A 183 5.46 17.62 -4.62
C ARG A 183 5.86 18.81 -5.49
N ASN A 184 6.40 19.88 -4.90
CA ASN A 184 6.89 21.03 -5.66
C ASN A 184 8.11 20.66 -6.53
N GLY A 185 8.99 19.77 -6.06
CA GLY A 185 10.10 19.23 -6.86
C GLY A 185 9.61 18.44 -8.08
N VAL A 186 8.57 17.62 -7.91
CA VAL A 186 7.94 16.87 -9.03
C VAL A 186 7.28 17.82 -10.02
N VAL A 187 6.59 18.88 -9.55
CA VAL A 187 6.07 19.94 -10.43
C VAL A 187 7.20 20.61 -11.21
N ASN A 188 8.36 20.89 -10.59
CA ASN A 188 9.51 21.43 -11.31
C ASN A 188 10.00 20.49 -12.40
N LYS A 189 10.09 19.18 -12.10
CA LYS A 189 10.47 18.17 -13.09
C LYS A 189 9.51 18.17 -14.27
N ILE A 190 8.20 18.24 -14.01
CA ILE A 190 7.18 18.30 -15.06
C ILE A 190 7.32 19.55 -15.92
N LEU A 191 7.46 20.71 -15.29
CA LEU A 191 7.63 21.98 -16.01
C LEU A 191 8.95 22.02 -16.81
N SER A 192 9.98 21.27 -16.39
CA SER A 192 11.24 21.19 -17.12
C SER A 192 11.16 20.43 -18.45
N TYR A 193 10.09 19.65 -18.68
CA TYR A 193 9.87 18.94 -19.95
C TYR A 193 9.34 19.83 -21.08
N GLU A 194 9.48 21.14 -20.97
CA GLU A 194 9.01 22.10 -21.97
C GLU A 194 9.55 21.81 -23.39
N SER A 195 10.79 21.32 -23.51
CA SER A 195 11.42 20.99 -24.80
C SER A 195 10.80 19.76 -25.50
N ILE A 196 10.28 18.80 -24.75
CA ILE A 196 9.68 17.56 -25.26
C ILE A 196 8.18 17.75 -25.55
N ARG A 197 7.61 18.86 -25.07
CA ARG A 197 6.18 19.16 -25.12
C ARG A 197 5.64 19.31 -26.54
N ASP A 198 6.42 19.87 -27.46
CA ASP A 198 6.01 20.11 -28.87
C ASP A 198 4.62 20.78 -28.97
N GLY A 199 4.39 21.79 -28.13
CA GLY A 199 3.11 22.52 -28.06
C GLY A 199 1.95 21.80 -27.37
N ALA A 200 2.13 20.57 -26.85
CA ALA A 200 1.10 19.88 -26.08
C ALA A 200 0.72 20.65 -24.80
N ASP A 201 -0.56 20.59 -24.42
CA ASP A 201 -1.06 21.24 -23.21
C ASP A 201 -0.60 20.50 -21.95
N MET A 202 -0.32 21.24 -20.87
CA MET A 202 0.17 20.71 -19.58
C MET A 202 -1.00 20.35 -18.66
N THR A 203 -2.01 19.70 -19.22
CA THR A 203 -3.25 19.32 -18.53
C THR A 203 -3.30 17.81 -18.32
N LYS A 204 -3.92 17.41 -17.21
CA LYS A 204 -4.06 15.98 -16.89
C LYS A 204 -5.05 15.34 -17.86
N THR A 205 -4.59 14.42 -18.69
CA THR A 205 -5.42 13.73 -19.71
C THR A 205 -6.12 12.51 -19.15
N LEU A 206 -5.49 11.82 -18.20
CA LEU A 206 -6.02 10.60 -17.58
C LEU A 206 -5.72 10.61 -16.08
N ASN A 207 -6.61 10.01 -15.29
CA ASN A 207 -6.29 9.62 -13.93
C ASN A 207 -5.77 8.19 -13.91
N ALA A 208 -4.44 8.04 -14.01
CA ALA A 208 -3.80 6.73 -14.00
C ALA A 208 -3.86 6.12 -12.58
N THR A 209 -4.51 4.98 -12.48
CA THR A 209 -4.52 4.03 -11.37
C THR A 209 -3.55 2.88 -11.68
N ILE A 210 -3.40 1.95 -10.72
CA ILE A 210 -2.56 0.76 -10.91
C ILE A 210 -3.14 -0.14 -12.01
N ASP A 211 -4.47 -0.29 -12.07
CA ASP A 211 -5.14 -1.21 -12.98
C ASP A 211 -5.05 -0.78 -14.45
N ASN A 212 -5.04 0.52 -14.70
CA ASN A 212 -5.02 1.12 -16.04
C ASN A 212 -3.66 1.76 -16.41
N THR A 213 -2.58 1.35 -15.72
CA THR A 213 -1.25 1.96 -15.92
C THR A 213 -0.72 1.85 -17.36
N TYR A 214 -1.24 0.93 -18.17
CA TYR A 214 -0.81 0.74 -19.55
C TYR A 214 -1.51 1.67 -20.56
N ASP A 215 -2.61 2.33 -20.16
CA ASP A 215 -3.44 3.14 -21.06
C ASP A 215 -2.69 4.36 -21.61
N ASP A 216 -1.65 4.83 -20.92
CA ASP A 216 -0.83 5.97 -21.33
C ASP A 216 0.60 5.59 -21.74
N ASN A 217 0.84 4.33 -22.08
CA ASN A 217 2.13 3.85 -22.63
C ASN A 217 2.60 4.67 -23.84
N GLY A 218 1.66 5.12 -24.68
CA GLY A 218 1.95 5.93 -25.87
C GLY A 218 2.10 7.43 -25.59
N ALA A 219 1.84 7.89 -24.35
CA ALA A 219 1.95 9.29 -23.99
C ALA A 219 3.41 9.70 -23.73
N LYS A 220 3.71 10.99 -23.86
CA LYS A 220 5.04 11.54 -23.56
C LYS A 220 5.36 11.39 -22.06
N PRO A 221 6.65 11.31 -21.66
CA PRO A 221 7.04 11.09 -20.26
C PRO A 221 6.45 12.09 -19.25
N PHE A 222 6.33 13.38 -19.63
CA PHE A 222 5.73 14.39 -18.76
C PHE A 222 4.24 14.13 -18.50
N GLN A 223 3.52 13.61 -19.50
CA GLN A 223 2.09 13.31 -19.41
C GLN A 223 1.85 12.06 -18.56
N GLN A 224 2.69 11.04 -18.73
CA GLN A 224 2.66 9.83 -17.90
C GLN A 224 2.85 10.17 -16.42
N LEU A 225 3.78 11.07 -16.11
CA LEU A 225 3.99 11.57 -14.76
C LEU A 225 2.79 12.38 -14.26
N LEU A 226 2.28 13.32 -15.07
CA LEU A 226 1.14 14.18 -14.73
C LEU A 226 -0.16 13.39 -14.46
N ASN A 227 -0.38 12.29 -15.19
CA ASN A 227 -1.54 11.42 -15.03
C ASN A 227 -1.58 10.68 -13.70
N ARG A 228 -0.42 10.48 -13.05
CA ARG A 228 -0.26 9.69 -11.80
C ARG A 228 -0.19 10.56 -10.55
N ILE A 229 0.30 11.78 -10.65
CA ILE A 229 0.52 12.67 -9.51
C ILE A 229 -0.73 13.42 -9.08
N ASN A 230 -0.79 13.74 -7.78
CA ASN A 230 -1.78 14.62 -7.20
C ASN A 230 -1.12 15.96 -6.86
N VAL A 231 -1.06 16.85 -7.85
CA VAL A 231 -0.51 18.20 -7.69
C VAL A 231 -1.60 19.26 -7.78
N PRO A 232 -1.42 20.39 -7.09
CA PRO A 232 -2.26 21.56 -7.26
C PRO A 232 -2.36 21.96 -8.72
N ILE A 233 -3.58 22.21 -9.17
CA ILE A 233 -3.86 22.60 -10.55
C ILE A 233 -4.33 24.07 -10.56
N ASP A 234 -3.85 24.85 -11.52
CA ASP A 234 -4.32 26.21 -11.79
C ASP A 234 -5.75 26.24 -12.36
N LYS A 235 -6.34 27.42 -12.45
CA LYS A 235 -7.58 27.71 -13.19
C LYS A 235 -7.55 27.21 -14.65
N TYR A 236 -6.36 27.11 -15.24
CA TYR A 236 -6.14 26.63 -16.60
C TYR A 236 -5.76 25.14 -16.71
N GLY A 237 -5.84 24.37 -15.61
CA GLY A 237 -5.55 22.94 -15.67
C GLY A 237 -4.07 22.54 -15.55
N GLN A 238 -3.17 23.51 -15.33
CA GLN A 238 -1.71 23.29 -15.28
C GLN A 238 -1.18 23.06 -13.86
N PRO A 239 -0.13 22.23 -13.69
CA PRO A 239 0.45 21.94 -12.38
C PRO A 239 1.14 23.18 -11.78
N GLN A 240 0.79 23.52 -10.53
CA GLN A 240 1.34 24.67 -9.80
C GLN A 240 2.05 24.28 -8.50
N ARG A 241 3.07 25.08 -8.17
CA ARG A 241 3.83 24.95 -6.91
C ARG A 241 3.05 25.64 -5.79
N ARG A 242 2.94 24.99 -4.63
CA ARG A 242 2.39 25.61 -3.42
C ARG A 242 3.49 25.77 -2.37
N PHE A 243 3.83 27.01 -2.07
CA PHE A 243 4.82 27.35 -1.05
C PHE A 243 4.20 27.72 0.30
N SER A 244 2.88 27.86 0.40
CA SER A 244 2.20 28.35 1.62
C SER A 244 2.52 27.52 2.87
N ILE A 245 2.45 26.19 2.77
CA ILE A 245 2.75 25.28 3.89
C ILE A 245 4.23 25.35 4.27
N ILE A 246 5.13 25.40 3.28
CA ILE A 246 6.58 25.45 3.49
C ILE A 246 6.98 26.78 4.12
N ALA A 247 6.45 27.89 3.62
CA ALA A 247 6.69 29.22 4.15
C ALA A 247 6.12 29.37 5.57
N GLY A 248 4.89 28.90 5.80
CA GLY A 248 4.28 28.88 7.13
C GLY A 248 5.09 28.08 8.15
N TYR A 249 5.55 26.89 7.76
CA TYR A 249 6.44 26.07 8.60
C TYR A 249 7.80 26.74 8.85
N GLY A 250 8.40 27.34 7.83
CA GLY A 250 9.67 28.08 7.97
C GLY A 250 9.55 29.25 8.96
N ILE A 251 8.48 30.05 8.85
CA ILE A 251 8.18 31.13 9.79
C ILE A 251 7.96 30.57 11.20
N PHE A 252 7.24 29.45 11.33
CA PHE A 252 7.00 28.80 12.61
C PHE A 252 8.29 28.33 13.29
N ILE A 253 9.19 27.65 12.57
CA ILE A 253 10.47 27.18 13.14
C ILE A 253 11.38 28.34 13.51
N ILE A 254 11.50 29.36 12.65
CA ILE A 254 12.28 30.56 12.95
C ILE A 254 11.69 31.28 14.17
N GLY A 255 10.37 31.43 14.22
CA GLY A 255 9.66 32.02 15.36
C GLY A 255 9.89 31.25 16.66
N LEU A 256 9.82 29.92 16.63
CA LEU A 256 10.13 29.09 17.80
C LEU A 256 11.59 29.21 18.21
N ALA A 257 12.54 29.26 17.27
CA ALA A 257 13.96 29.42 17.58
C ALA A 257 14.24 30.77 18.27
N VAL A 258 13.63 31.85 17.77
CA VAL A 258 13.72 33.19 18.38
C VAL A 258 13.06 33.21 19.76
N ALA A 259 11.87 32.61 19.90
CA ALA A 259 11.18 32.51 21.17
C ALA A 259 11.99 31.69 22.20
N ALA A 260 12.61 30.58 21.78
CA ALA A 260 13.46 29.76 22.64
C ALA A 260 14.68 30.53 23.12
N PHE A 261 15.34 31.24 22.20
CA PHE A 261 16.48 32.09 22.52
C PHE A 261 16.09 33.19 23.49
N TRP A 262 14.97 33.87 23.23
CA TRP A 262 14.42 34.90 24.10
C TRP A 262 14.12 34.39 25.51
N VAL A 263 13.38 33.28 25.60
CA VAL A 263 13.02 32.64 26.88
C VAL A 263 14.27 32.31 27.67
N ARG A 264 15.30 31.74 27.03
CA ARG A 264 16.57 31.41 27.71
C ARG A 264 17.33 32.64 28.18
N THR A 265 17.39 33.70 27.38
CA THR A 265 17.96 34.98 27.80
C THR A 265 17.22 35.55 29.00
N GLU A 266 15.88 35.47 29.02
CA GLU A 266 15.10 35.97 30.16
C GLU A 266 15.27 35.10 31.41
N THR A 267 15.36 33.77 31.27
CA THR A 267 15.68 32.90 32.42
C THR A 267 17.04 33.23 33.04
N LEU A 268 18.03 33.55 32.20
CA LEU A 268 19.36 33.93 32.64
C LEU A 268 19.33 35.28 33.38
N ASN A 269 18.64 36.28 32.82
CA ASN A 269 18.49 37.59 33.46
C ASN A 269 17.82 37.47 34.85
N GLN A 270 16.84 36.56 35.00
CA GLN A 270 16.20 36.29 36.29
C GLN A 270 17.16 35.62 37.28
N GLN A 271 17.96 34.65 36.81
CA GLN A 271 18.99 34.04 37.64
C GLN A 271 20.01 35.09 38.10
N GLU A 272 20.46 35.97 37.21
CA GLU A 272 21.39 37.06 37.55
C GLU A 272 20.79 38.05 38.55
N ALA A 273 19.52 38.42 38.40
CA ALA A 273 18.84 39.29 39.37
C ALA A 273 18.80 38.66 40.78
N LEU A 274 18.53 37.36 40.88
CA LEU A 274 18.54 36.63 42.14
C LEU A 274 19.95 36.48 42.73
N LEU A 275 20.98 36.34 41.87
CA LEU A 275 22.39 36.26 42.28
C LEU A 275 22.89 37.60 42.85
N VAL A 276 22.47 38.73 42.27
CA VAL A 276 22.77 40.07 42.77
C VAL A 276 22.06 40.34 44.11
N GLU A 277 20.86 39.79 44.31
CA GLU A 277 20.08 39.94 45.54
C GLU A 277 20.59 39.04 46.70
N ASN A 278 21.17 37.87 46.40
CA ASN A 278 21.71 36.92 47.39
C ASN A 278 23.07 36.29 46.98
N PRO A 279 24.21 36.94 47.30
CA PRO A 279 25.54 36.52 46.81
C PRO A 279 26.13 35.25 47.47
N THR A 280 25.51 34.68 48.51
CA THR A 280 26.00 33.46 49.20
C THR A 280 25.54 32.13 48.57
N ALA A 281 24.68 32.14 47.55
CA ALA A 281 24.15 30.91 46.92
C ALA A 281 24.98 30.41 45.71
N VAL A 282 26.11 31.05 45.40
CA VAL A 282 26.70 31.06 44.04
C VAL A 282 27.68 29.92 43.75
N ILE A 283 28.19 29.18 44.74
CA ILE A 283 29.14 28.08 44.46
C ILE A 283 28.44 26.84 43.85
N GLN A 284 27.10 26.75 43.91
CA GLN A 284 26.39 25.52 43.49
C GLN A 284 25.69 25.58 42.12
N ASN A 285 25.48 26.76 41.51
CA ASN A 285 24.62 26.88 40.33
C ASN A 285 25.36 27.05 38.99
N ALA A 286 26.68 27.28 39.00
CA ALA A 286 27.47 27.45 37.77
C ALA A 286 27.87 26.13 37.10
N ASP A 287 27.68 24.99 37.79
CA ASP A 287 28.03 23.64 37.31
C ASP A 287 26.89 22.90 36.57
N ASP A 288 25.72 23.53 36.40
CA ASP A 288 24.52 22.85 35.86
C ASP A 288 24.41 22.91 34.30
N PHE A 289 25.53 23.18 33.62
CA PHE A 289 25.64 22.93 32.17
C PHE A 289 26.07 21.48 31.94
N PRO A 290 25.35 20.67 31.15
CA PRO A 290 25.79 19.32 30.84
C PRO A 290 26.90 19.38 29.78
N VAL A 291 28.10 19.76 30.20
CA VAL A 291 29.31 19.43 29.45
C VAL A 291 29.72 18.05 29.93
N ALA A 292 29.50 17.03 29.10
CA ALA A 292 30.03 15.70 29.36
C ALA A 292 31.55 15.83 29.59
N SER A 293 31.99 15.75 30.84
CA SER A 293 33.40 15.83 31.19
C SER A 293 33.68 14.88 32.34
N GLY A 294 34.52 13.90 32.03
CA GLY A 294 34.93 12.83 32.93
C GLY A 294 35.86 13.31 34.04
N GLU A 295 36.03 12.39 34.98
CA GLU A 295 36.76 12.48 36.25
C GLU A 295 38.16 13.12 36.15
N GLY A 296 38.43 14.11 37.01
CA GLY A 296 39.76 14.69 37.18
C GLY A 296 39.77 15.99 37.98
N GLU A 297 39.59 15.89 39.29
CA GLU A 297 39.70 16.98 40.26
C GLU A 297 41.14 17.55 40.25
N ILE A 298 41.35 18.77 39.73
CA ILE A 298 42.63 19.49 39.83
C ILE A 298 42.51 20.53 40.96
N PRO A 299 43.29 20.43 42.06
CA PRO A 299 43.22 21.41 43.14
C PRO A 299 43.78 22.77 42.69
N LEU A 300 43.00 23.83 42.88
CA LEU A 300 43.44 25.21 42.61
C LEU A 300 44.49 25.67 43.66
N PRO A 301 45.59 26.35 43.26
CA PRO A 301 46.66 26.77 44.18
C PRO A 301 46.27 27.95 45.08
N SER A 302 46.94 28.06 46.23
CA SER A 302 46.71 29.04 47.31
C SER A 302 46.83 30.52 46.93
N ASP A 303 47.38 30.84 45.75
CA ASP A 303 47.52 32.22 45.27
C ASP A 303 46.17 32.83 44.80
N MET A 304 45.15 31.99 44.60
CA MET A 304 43.79 32.42 44.26
C MET A 304 43.01 32.93 45.47
N ALA A 305 43.43 32.63 46.70
CA ALA A 305 42.76 33.10 47.92
C ALA A 305 43.04 34.58 48.21
N GLU A 306 44.26 35.06 47.94
CA GLU A 306 44.61 36.49 48.10
C GLU A 306 44.08 37.36 46.96
N LEU A 307 43.94 36.78 45.75
CA LEU A 307 43.27 37.46 44.64
C LEU A 307 41.76 37.60 44.88
N SER A 308 41.13 36.66 45.59
CA SER A 308 39.69 36.65 45.93
C SER A 308 39.29 37.74 46.94
N ALA A 309 40.20 38.17 47.81
CA ALA A 309 39.95 39.21 48.82
C ALA A 309 40.17 40.65 48.31
N SER A 310 40.99 40.84 47.28
CA SER A 310 41.29 42.16 46.69
C SER A 310 40.41 42.49 45.47
N SER A 311 39.71 41.51 44.91
CA SER A 311 38.85 41.65 43.72
C SER A 311 37.35 41.68 44.01
N SER A 312 36.93 41.47 45.26
CA SER A 312 35.52 41.27 45.65
C SER A 312 34.59 42.47 45.40
N GLN A 313 35.13 43.66 45.10
CA GLN A 313 34.33 44.86 44.75
C GLN A 313 34.34 45.23 43.26
N LYS A 314 35.15 44.57 42.42
CA LYS A 314 35.14 44.75 40.95
C LYS A 314 34.86 43.46 40.17
N SER A 315 35.00 42.29 40.79
CA SER A 315 34.94 40.99 40.09
C SER A 315 33.56 40.33 40.05
N ALA A 316 32.60 40.72 40.90
CA ALA A 316 31.28 40.09 40.87
C ALA A 316 30.49 40.51 39.62
N GLN A 317 30.49 41.80 39.30
CA GLN A 317 29.86 42.31 38.08
C GLN A 317 30.58 41.81 36.82
N ASP A 318 31.91 41.78 36.82
CA ASP A 318 32.69 41.28 35.68
C ASP A 318 32.52 39.76 35.49
N GLN A 319 32.37 38.96 36.56
CA GLN A 319 32.02 37.54 36.45
C GLN A 319 30.60 37.33 35.94
N ILE A 320 29.62 38.08 36.44
CA ILE A 320 28.23 38.00 35.99
C ILE A 320 28.14 38.38 34.51
N ASP A 321 28.76 39.49 34.10
CA ASP A 321 28.80 39.92 32.70
C ASP A 321 29.54 38.93 31.78
N ALA A 322 30.58 38.25 32.29
CA ALA A 322 31.28 37.20 31.55
C ALA A 322 30.44 35.93 31.40
N ILE A 323 29.74 35.51 32.47
CA ILE A 323 28.81 34.39 32.47
C ILE A 323 27.62 34.69 31.54
N HIS A 324 27.09 35.91 31.56
CA HIS A 324 26.02 36.37 30.67
C HIS A 324 26.38 36.24 29.20
N ARG A 325 27.57 36.74 28.83
CA ARG A 325 28.06 36.65 27.44
C ARG A 325 28.33 35.20 27.02
N ALA A 326 28.87 34.37 27.91
CA ALA A 326 29.14 32.96 27.63
C ALA A 326 27.87 32.12 27.48
N SER A 327 26.86 32.35 28.31
CA SER A 327 25.57 31.66 28.26
C SER A 327 24.76 32.07 27.03
N LEU A 328 24.78 33.35 26.63
CA LEU A 328 24.13 33.86 25.43
C LEU A 328 24.65 33.15 24.16
N VAL A 329 25.97 32.98 24.03
CA VAL A 329 26.57 32.23 22.91
C VAL A 329 26.10 30.77 22.92
N THR A 330 26.07 30.14 24.09
CA THR A 330 25.62 28.75 24.23
C THR A 330 24.14 28.60 23.85
N PHE A 331 23.30 29.55 24.24
CA PHE A 331 21.88 29.57 23.84
C PHE A 331 21.71 29.78 22.34
N ALA A 332 22.53 30.61 21.70
CA ALA A 332 22.51 30.81 20.25
C ALA A 332 22.88 29.50 19.51
N VAL A 333 23.91 28.79 19.98
CA VAL A 333 24.32 27.50 19.42
C VAL A 333 23.20 26.46 19.58
N LEU A 334 22.57 26.35 20.75
CA LEU A 334 21.46 25.41 20.98
C LEU A 334 20.24 25.74 20.13
N SER A 335 19.93 27.02 19.91
CA SER A 335 18.85 27.44 19.00
C SER A 335 19.18 27.13 17.53
N GLY A 336 20.46 27.27 17.12
CA GLY A 336 20.91 26.82 15.80
C GLY A 336 20.80 25.31 15.61
N LEU A 337 21.17 24.53 16.63
CA LEU A 337 21.02 23.07 16.63
C LEU A 337 19.55 22.65 16.51
N PHE A 338 18.63 23.35 17.19
CA PHE A 338 17.20 23.11 17.04
C PHE A 338 16.73 23.28 15.58
N VAL A 339 17.12 24.36 14.91
CA VAL A 339 16.79 24.57 13.49
C VAL A 339 17.39 23.46 12.62
N PHE A 340 18.60 23.01 12.92
CA PHE A 340 19.24 21.91 12.21
C PHE A 340 18.49 20.57 12.36
N ILE A 341 18.05 20.23 13.58
CA ILE A 341 17.24 19.04 13.84
C ILE A 341 15.91 19.12 13.08
N GLN A 342 15.26 20.28 13.10
CA GLN A 342 14.00 20.51 12.37
C GLN A 342 14.16 20.41 10.85
N PHE A 343 15.28 20.90 10.32
CA PHE A 343 15.64 20.70 8.92
C PHE A 343 15.85 19.21 8.60
N THR A 344 16.56 18.48 9.46
CA THR A 344 16.80 17.03 9.30
C THR A 344 15.49 16.23 9.32
N SER A 345 14.58 16.55 10.25
CA SER A 345 13.23 15.98 10.31
C SER A 345 12.45 16.22 9.00
N THR A 346 12.54 17.44 8.48
CA THR A 346 11.87 17.82 7.22
C THR A 346 12.50 17.12 6.02
N PHE A 347 13.82 16.96 6.02
CA PHE A 347 14.55 16.23 4.99
C PHE A 347 14.18 14.75 4.97
N LEU A 348 14.07 14.10 6.15
CA LEU A 348 13.61 12.72 6.25
C LEU A 348 12.17 12.56 5.75
N ALA A 349 11.30 13.53 6.04
CA ALA A 349 9.94 13.58 5.49
C ALA A 349 9.93 13.77 3.96
N PHE A 350 10.80 14.64 3.44
CA PHE A 350 10.96 14.84 2.00
C PHE A 350 11.44 13.57 1.28
N ARG A 351 12.46 12.89 1.82
CA ARG A 351 13.09 11.70 1.21
C ARG A 351 12.15 10.50 1.14
N HIS A 352 11.26 10.36 2.12
CA HIS A 352 10.35 9.22 2.26
C HIS A 352 8.89 9.55 1.90
N SER A 353 8.69 10.60 1.11
CA SER A 353 7.37 11.02 0.64
C SER A 353 7.00 10.38 -0.71
N PHE A 354 5.72 10.32 -1.03
CA PHE A 354 5.23 10.03 -2.38
C PHE A 354 4.35 11.20 -2.87
N ALA A 355 4.42 11.49 -4.17
CA ALA A 355 3.64 12.50 -4.87
C ALA A 355 2.57 11.85 -5.76
N GLY A 356 2.80 10.62 -6.23
CA GLY A 356 1.80 9.84 -6.93
C GLY A 356 0.60 9.47 -6.04
N THR A 357 -0.57 9.36 -6.68
CA THR A 357 -1.84 9.11 -5.99
C THR A 357 -1.91 7.70 -5.42
N TYR A 358 -1.35 6.72 -6.14
CA TYR A 358 -1.33 5.31 -5.74
C TYR A 358 0.08 4.77 -5.47
N SER A 359 1.12 5.61 -5.51
CA SER A 359 2.50 5.17 -5.38
C SER A 359 2.83 4.51 -4.05
N ARG A 360 2.23 5.00 -2.95
CA ARG A 360 2.40 4.35 -1.64
C ARG A 360 1.91 2.90 -1.65
N GLY A 361 0.73 2.66 -2.22
CA GLY A 361 0.15 1.32 -2.32
C GLY A 361 0.94 0.42 -3.28
N ALA A 362 1.38 0.97 -4.43
CA ALA A 362 2.22 0.24 -5.37
C ALA A 362 3.58 -0.14 -4.76
N TRP A 363 4.17 0.77 -3.97
CA TRP A 363 5.42 0.51 -3.24
C TRP A 363 5.23 -0.57 -2.17
N GLU A 364 4.17 -0.49 -1.36
CA GLU A 364 3.88 -1.49 -0.32
C GLU A 364 3.78 -2.91 -0.89
N MET A 365 3.23 -3.05 -2.10
CA MET A 365 3.09 -4.33 -2.79
C MET A 365 4.38 -4.83 -3.46
N THR A 366 5.37 -3.97 -3.74
CA THR A 366 6.57 -4.34 -4.54
C THR A 366 7.87 -4.35 -3.75
N HIS A 367 8.04 -3.47 -2.77
CA HIS A 367 9.34 -3.20 -2.12
C HIS A 367 10.00 -4.37 -1.40
N LYS A 368 9.24 -5.43 -1.05
CA LYS A 368 9.76 -6.60 -0.32
C LYS A 368 10.25 -7.73 -1.23
N TYR A 369 10.10 -7.59 -2.56
CA TYR A 369 10.27 -8.70 -3.48
C TYR A 369 11.15 -8.31 -4.66
N ASN A 370 12.10 -9.19 -5.00
CA ASN A 370 13.01 -8.96 -6.12
C ASN A 370 12.45 -9.48 -7.46
N SER A 371 11.46 -10.37 -7.40
CA SER A 371 10.83 -10.94 -8.60
C SER A 371 9.32 -11.13 -8.42
N ALA A 372 8.60 -11.16 -9.55
CA ALA A 372 7.17 -11.41 -9.57
C ALA A 372 6.82 -12.82 -9.06
N SER A 373 7.70 -13.80 -9.27
CA SER A 373 7.51 -15.17 -8.77
C SER A 373 7.60 -15.26 -7.24
N GLU A 374 8.53 -14.52 -6.63
CA GLU A 374 8.69 -14.43 -5.19
C GLU A 374 7.49 -13.72 -4.54
N PHE A 375 7.03 -12.63 -5.15
CA PHE A 375 5.81 -11.93 -4.78
C PHE A 375 4.61 -12.88 -4.72
N VAL A 376 4.35 -13.62 -5.79
CA VAL A 376 3.25 -14.59 -5.85
C VAL A 376 3.43 -15.70 -4.81
N ARG A 377 4.66 -16.20 -4.60
CA ARG A 377 4.93 -17.24 -3.60
C ARG A 377 4.60 -16.77 -2.18
N HIS A 378 5.07 -15.59 -1.79
CA HIS A 378 4.81 -15.04 -0.46
C HIS A 378 3.32 -14.81 -0.23
N HIS A 379 2.63 -14.21 -1.21
CA HIS A 379 1.19 -13.99 -1.11
C HIS A 379 0.39 -15.31 -1.04
N LYS A 380 0.77 -16.33 -1.81
CA LYS A 380 0.17 -17.68 -1.71
C LYS A 380 0.37 -18.31 -0.33
N ILE A 381 1.56 -18.21 0.26
CA ILE A 381 1.83 -18.72 1.62
C ILE A 381 0.94 -18.02 2.65
N LYS A 382 0.82 -16.69 2.56
CA LYS A 382 -0.04 -15.90 3.45
C LYS A 382 -1.52 -16.21 3.25
N ALA A 383 -1.99 -16.36 2.01
CA ALA A 383 -3.35 -16.77 1.70
C ALA A 383 -3.65 -18.17 2.28
N ALA A 384 -2.71 -19.11 2.16
CA ALA A 384 -2.85 -20.45 2.74
C ALA A 384 -2.92 -20.40 4.28
N ALA A 385 -2.11 -19.58 4.93
CA ALA A 385 -2.19 -19.37 6.39
C ALA A 385 -3.56 -18.80 6.80
N ILE A 386 -4.06 -17.78 6.09
CA ILE A 386 -5.39 -17.21 6.33
C ILE A 386 -6.48 -18.26 6.13
N ALA A 387 -6.38 -19.11 5.10
CA ALA A 387 -7.32 -20.19 4.85
C ALA A 387 -7.31 -21.24 5.97
N GLN A 388 -6.15 -21.56 6.53
CA GLN A 388 -6.02 -22.44 7.69
C GLN A 388 -6.62 -21.82 8.95
N ASP A 389 -6.40 -20.52 9.19
CA ASP A 389 -7.01 -19.79 10.30
C ASP A 389 -8.53 -19.67 10.17
N ALA A 390 -9.03 -19.50 8.94
CA ALA A 390 -10.45 -19.53 8.63
C ALA A 390 -11.05 -20.90 8.90
N GLN A 391 -10.41 -21.97 8.42
CA GLN A 391 -10.87 -23.34 8.63
C GLN A 391 -10.87 -23.73 10.11
N SER A 392 -9.87 -23.31 10.89
CA SER A 392 -9.83 -23.57 12.33
C SER A 392 -10.91 -22.79 13.09
N SER A 393 -11.18 -21.54 12.71
CA SER A 393 -12.28 -20.74 13.27
C SER A 393 -13.65 -21.33 12.93
N LEU A 394 -13.82 -21.83 11.70
CA LEU A 394 -15.03 -22.51 11.24
C LEU A 394 -15.24 -23.83 12.00
N ALA A 395 -14.20 -24.66 12.10
CA ALA A 395 -14.24 -25.91 12.86
C ALA A 395 -14.56 -25.66 14.35
N LYS A 396 -14.02 -24.58 14.94
CA LYS A 396 -14.36 -24.17 16.31
C LYS A 396 -15.85 -23.84 16.42
N LEU A 397 -16.41 -23.03 15.51
CA LEU A 397 -17.83 -22.69 15.48
C LEU A 397 -18.69 -23.97 15.37
N GLN A 398 -18.40 -24.82 14.38
CA GLN A 398 -19.12 -26.07 14.14
C GLN A 398 -19.06 -27.01 15.35
N SER A 399 -17.90 -27.16 15.99
CA SER A 399 -17.74 -28.01 17.19
C SER A 399 -18.51 -27.47 18.41
N LEU A 400 -18.62 -26.15 18.56
CA LEU A 400 -19.38 -25.52 19.63
C LEU A 400 -20.88 -25.62 19.38
N GLN A 401 -21.30 -25.47 18.12
CA GLN A 401 -22.68 -25.71 17.70
C GLN A 401 -23.07 -27.16 17.98
N ASP A 402 -22.26 -28.16 17.64
CA ASP A 402 -22.55 -29.57 17.96
C ASP A 402 -22.78 -29.79 19.47
N LYS A 403 -21.96 -29.15 20.32
CA LYS A 403 -22.08 -29.27 21.78
C LYS A 403 -23.39 -28.69 22.30
N VAL A 404 -23.83 -27.55 21.77
CA VAL A 404 -25.08 -26.89 22.17
C VAL A 404 -26.30 -27.62 21.60
N PHE A 405 -26.25 -28.07 20.34
CA PHE A 405 -27.35 -28.75 19.67
C PHE A 405 -27.49 -30.24 20.01
N ARG A 406 -26.51 -30.86 20.70
CA ARG A 406 -26.71 -32.17 21.35
C ARG A 406 -27.92 -32.20 22.30
N VAL A 407 -28.42 -31.04 22.74
CA VAL A 407 -29.55 -30.90 23.65
C VAL A 407 -30.89 -30.67 22.92
N SER A 408 -30.90 -30.29 21.63
CA SER A 408 -32.11 -29.97 20.85
C SER A 408 -32.22 -30.83 19.57
N GLY A 409 -33.15 -31.79 19.55
CA GLY A 409 -33.18 -32.86 18.55
C GLY A 409 -33.54 -32.45 17.11
N LYS A 410 -34.41 -31.45 16.89
CA LYS A 410 -34.89 -31.09 15.54
C LYS A 410 -33.94 -30.18 14.77
N THR A 411 -33.27 -29.26 15.47
CA THR A 411 -32.28 -28.34 14.90
C THR A 411 -30.98 -29.06 14.52
N LYS A 412 -30.68 -30.20 15.16
CA LYS A 412 -29.46 -30.96 14.93
C LYS A 412 -29.39 -31.58 13.53
N ASP A 413 -30.46 -32.22 13.09
CA ASP A 413 -30.47 -32.96 11.82
C ASP A 413 -30.31 -31.99 10.63
N ASP A 414 -31.04 -30.87 10.65
CA ASP A 414 -30.95 -29.81 9.64
C ASP A 414 -29.55 -29.17 9.61
N LEU A 415 -28.95 -28.87 10.77
CA LEU A 415 -27.61 -28.26 10.83
C LEU A 415 -26.46 -29.22 10.52
N SER A 416 -26.65 -30.53 10.66
CA SER A 416 -25.60 -31.52 10.45
C SER A 416 -25.45 -31.96 8.99
N HIS A 417 -26.46 -31.70 8.16
CA HIS A 417 -26.45 -32.05 6.74
C HIS A 417 -25.27 -31.34 6.01
N ASN A 418 -24.56 -32.07 5.15
CA ASN A 418 -23.41 -31.56 4.36
C ASN A 418 -22.29 -30.87 5.17
N LYS A 419 -22.10 -31.23 6.45
CA LYS A 419 -21.06 -30.62 7.29
C LYS A 419 -19.64 -30.78 6.73
N ASP A 420 -19.30 -31.95 6.22
CA ASP A 420 -17.95 -32.25 5.76
C ASP A 420 -17.59 -31.52 4.46
N SER A 421 -18.58 -31.11 3.67
CA SER A 421 -18.36 -30.31 2.45
C SER A 421 -18.33 -28.80 2.72
N ARG A 422 -18.74 -28.34 3.90
CA ARG A 422 -18.70 -26.93 4.32
C ARG A 422 -17.31 -26.54 4.83
N THR A 423 -16.38 -26.37 3.89
CA THR A 423 -15.03 -25.88 4.15
C THR A 423 -14.87 -24.41 3.74
N PHE A 424 -13.87 -23.73 4.27
CA PHE A 424 -13.60 -22.34 3.89
C PHE A 424 -13.30 -22.21 2.38
N LEU A 425 -12.50 -23.11 1.80
CA LEU A 425 -12.18 -23.06 0.37
C LEU A 425 -13.43 -23.29 -0.50
N ARG A 426 -14.34 -24.16 -0.07
CA ARG A 426 -15.62 -24.35 -0.76
C ARG A 426 -16.49 -23.09 -0.72
N TYR A 427 -16.49 -22.36 0.40
CA TYR A 427 -17.17 -21.07 0.49
C TYR A 427 -16.58 -20.03 -0.47
N VAL A 428 -15.24 -19.97 -0.60
CA VAL A 428 -14.58 -19.06 -1.55
C VAL A 428 -14.98 -19.39 -3.00
N GLU A 429 -14.95 -20.67 -3.38
CA GLU A 429 -15.36 -21.13 -4.71
C GLU A 429 -16.84 -20.82 -5.00
N GLU A 430 -17.73 -21.02 -4.02
CA GLU A 430 -19.13 -20.67 -4.12
C GLU A 430 -19.31 -19.15 -4.32
N GLN A 431 -18.53 -18.34 -3.61
CA GLN A 431 -18.58 -16.89 -3.76
C GLN A 431 -18.06 -16.41 -5.11
N GLU A 432 -16.97 -17.00 -5.62
CA GLU A 432 -16.47 -16.73 -6.98
C GLU A 432 -17.50 -17.11 -8.05
N THR A 433 -18.20 -18.23 -7.87
CA THR A 433 -19.27 -18.68 -8.77
C THR A 433 -20.44 -17.70 -8.76
N ILE A 434 -20.88 -17.25 -7.58
CA ILE A 434 -21.94 -16.24 -7.42
C ILE A 434 -21.54 -14.93 -8.11
N ASP A 435 -20.31 -14.46 -7.89
CA ASP A 435 -19.80 -13.22 -8.47
C ASP A 435 -19.72 -13.33 -10.01
N HIS A 436 -19.30 -14.48 -10.54
CA HIS A 436 -19.29 -14.77 -11.98
C HIS A 436 -20.70 -14.79 -12.60
N ILE A 437 -21.67 -15.46 -11.95
CA ILE A 437 -23.07 -15.49 -12.41
C ILE A 437 -23.66 -14.08 -12.44
N LYS A 438 -23.43 -13.28 -11.39
CA LYS A 438 -23.89 -11.89 -11.32
C LYS A 438 -23.29 -11.05 -12.44
N LYS A 439 -21.98 -11.15 -12.66
CA LYS A 439 -21.29 -10.42 -13.73
C LYS A 439 -21.83 -10.81 -15.11
N ASN A 440 -22.05 -12.10 -15.37
CA ASN A 440 -22.62 -12.55 -16.64
C ASN A 440 -24.06 -12.06 -16.84
N ARG A 441 -24.86 -12.00 -15.76
CA ARG A 441 -26.20 -11.42 -15.80
C ARG A 441 -26.15 -9.92 -16.11
N GLU A 442 -25.22 -9.18 -15.53
CA GLU A 442 -25.00 -7.75 -15.82
C GLU A 442 -24.58 -7.52 -17.27
N ILE A 443 -23.63 -8.32 -17.78
CA ILE A 443 -23.21 -8.27 -19.19
C ILE A 443 -24.40 -8.58 -20.10
N GLY A 444 -25.21 -9.60 -19.76
CA GLY A 444 -26.43 -9.94 -20.49
C GLY A 444 -27.44 -8.80 -20.53
N LYS A 445 -27.63 -8.09 -19.41
CA LYS A 445 -28.48 -6.89 -19.34
C LYS A 445 -27.92 -5.75 -20.20
N GLN A 446 -26.64 -5.42 -20.06
CA GLN A 446 -26.00 -4.38 -20.87
C GLN A 446 -26.10 -4.68 -22.37
N SER A 447 -25.86 -5.93 -22.77
CA SER A 447 -26.04 -6.36 -24.15
C SER A 447 -27.49 -6.20 -24.61
N THR A 448 -28.46 -6.49 -23.75
CA THR A 448 -29.89 -6.35 -24.06
C THR A 448 -30.29 -4.87 -24.18
N ASP A 449 -29.75 -4.00 -23.33
CA ASP A 449 -30.00 -2.56 -23.34
C ASP A 449 -29.46 -1.92 -24.63
N VAL A 450 -28.25 -2.31 -25.06
CA VAL A 450 -27.65 -1.84 -26.33
C VAL A 450 -28.49 -2.27 -27.53
N VAL A 451 -28.98 -3.51 -27.55
CA VAL A 451 -29.86 -3.99 -28.63
C VAL A 451 -31.19 -3.24 -28.60
N THR A 452 -31.73 -2.96 -27.43
CA THR A 452 -32.98 -2.21 -27.25
C THR A 452 -32.83 -0.76 -27.74
N ASP A 453 -31.75 -0.07 -27.37
CA ASP A 453 -31.44 1.28 -27.83
C ASP A 453 -31.27 1.33 -29.35
N TYR A 454 -30.53 0.39 -29.92
CA TYR A 454 -30.38 0.26 -31.37
C TYR A 454 -31.74 0.08 -32.07
N VAL A 455 -32.60 -0.79 -31.55
CA VAL A 455 -33.94 -1.06 -32.12
C VAL A 455 -34.81 0.19 -32.08
N VAL A 456 -34.87 0.88 -30.93
CA VAL A 456 -35.68 2.09 -30.76
C VAL A 456 -35.18 3.21 -31.66
N LYS A 457 -33.86 3.45 -31.68
CA LYS A 457 -33.25 4.47 -32.54
C LYS A 457 -33.51 4.19 -34.01
N THR A 458 -33.34 2.94 -34.45
CA THR A 458 -33.57 2.55 -35.85
C THR A 458 -35.03 2.76 -36.26
N ILE A 459 -36.00 2.45 -35.39
CA ILE A 459 -37.42 2.70 -35.66
C ILE A 459 -37.72 4.20 -35.73
N ASN A 460 -37.11 5.02 -34.86
CA ASN A 460 -37.28 6.47 -34.89
C ASN A 460 -36.66 7.08 -36.14
N ASP A 461 -35.43 6.71 -36.49
CA ASP A 461 -34.74 7.15 -37.71
C ASP A 461 -35.55 6.76 -38.96
N LEU A 462 -36.14 5.57 -38.96
CA LEU A 462 -37.03 5.11 -40.04
C LEU A 462 -38.30 5.97 -40.10
N LYS A 463 -38.96 6.24 -38.98
CA LYS A 463 -40.16 7.11 -38.93
C LYS A 463 -39.86 8.53 -39.40
N GLU A 464 -38.71 9.09 -39.02
CA GLU A 464 -38.28 10.43 -39.47
C GLU A 464 -38.03 10.45 -40.98
N ALA A 465 -37.34 9.44 -41.53
CA ALA A 465 -37.10 9.33 -42.96
C ALA A 465 -38.41 9.16 -43.75
N ILE A 466 -39.37 8.41 -43.21
CA ILE A 466 -40.72 8.26 -43.75
C ILE A 466 -41.47 9.59 -43.76
N ALA A 467 -41.43 10.34 -42.65
CA ALA A 467 -42.08 11.65 -42.55
C ALA A 467 -41.46 12.67 -43.52
N ALA A 468 -40.13 12.60 -43.73
CA ALA A 468 -39.40 13.44 -44.68
C ALA A 468 -39.57 13.02 -46.15
N LYS A 469 -40.19 11.87 -46.43
CA LYS A 469 -40.32 11.26 -47.77
C LYS A 469 -38.96 11.01 -48.46
N ASP A 470 -37.93 10.70 -47.67
CA ASP A 470 -36.56 10.45 -48.14
C ASP A 470 -36.36 8.95 -48.42
N ASN A 471 -36.64 8.54 -49.65
CA ASN A 471 -36.62 7.14 -50.05
C ASN A 471 -35.20 6.52 -50.02
N GLU A 472 -34.15 7.28 -50.31
CA GLU A 472 -32.77 6.77 -50.25
C GLU A 472 -32.37 6.44 -48.82
N ARG A 473 -32.72 7.33 -47.87
CA ARG A 473 -32.45 7.10 -46.45
C ARG A 473 -33.25 5.93 -45.90
N ILE A 474 -34.52 5.77 -46.27
CA ILE A 474 -35.36 4.61 -45.89
C ILE A 474 -34.74 3.29 -46.36
N TRP A 475 -34.27 3.22 -47.62
CA TRP A 475 -33.64 2.03 -48.17
C TRP A 475 -32.30 1.70 -47.51
N SER A 476 -31.49 2.72 -47.20
CA SER A 476 -30.21 2.52 -46.49
C SER A 476 -30.40 1.95 -45.07
N ILE A 477 -31.40 2.45 -44.33
CA ILE A 477 -31.73 1.98 -42.99
C ILE A 477 -32.26 0.54 -43.06
N THR A 478 -33.16 0.26 -44.01
CA THR A 478 -33.80 -1.05 -44.15
C THR A 478 -32.80 -2.15 -44.56
N ASP A 479 -31.84 -1.85 -45.45
CA ASP A 479 -30.82 -2.81 -45.88
C ASP A 479 -29.88 -3.22 -44.72
N VAL A 480 -29.51 -2.26 -43.88
CA VAL A 480 -28.58 -2.50 -42.76
C VAL A 480 -29.31 -3.11 -41.56
N ALA A 481 -30.52 -2.64 -41.27
CA ALA A 481 -31.29 -3.05 -40.10
C ALA A 481 -32.10 -4.34 -40.33
N GLY A 482 -32.58 -4.60 -41.55
CA GLY A 482 -33.44 -5.74 -41.87
C GLY A 482 -32.88 -7.10 -41.42
N PRO A 483 -31.64 -7.46 -41.80
CA PRO A 483 -31.01 -8.71 -41.35
C PRO A 483 -30.82 -8.77 -39.83
N ARG A 484 -30.56 -7.62 -39.18
CA ARG A 484 -30.34 -7.52 -37.73
C ARG A 484 -31.65 -7.69 -36.96
N PHE A 485 -32.75 -7.09 -37.42
CA PHE A 485 -34.08 -7.26 -36.86
C PHE A 485 -34.61 -8.69 -37.05
N ALA A 486 -34.30 -9.34 -38.17
CA ALA A 486 -34.65 -10.74 -38.42
C ALA A 486 -34.01 -11.68 -37.37
N ALA A 487 -32.75 -11.41 -37.00
CA ALA A 487 -31.99 -12.20 -36.02
C ALA A 487 -32.40 -11.97 -34.55
N ILE A 488 -33.25 -10.99 -34.24
CA ILE A 488 -33.74 -10.75 -32.87
C ILE A 488 -34.74 -11.85 -32.49
N ASN A 489 -34.41 -12.61 -31.45
CA ASN A 489 -35.25 -13.68 -30.86
C ASN A 489 -35.63 -13.40 -29.40
N ASN A 490 -35.45 -12.16 -28.90
CA ASN A 490 -35.82 -11.78 -27.54
C ASN A 490 -37.33 -11.47 -27.46
N PRO A 491 -38.12 -12.15 -26.61
CA PRO A 491 -39.57 -11.92 -26.46
C PRO A 491 -39.94 -10.47 -26.18
N ALA A 492 -39.12 -9.74 -25.41
CA ALA A 492 -39.37 -8.34 -25.05
C ALA A 492 -39.25 -7.37 -26.23
N LEU A 493 -38.58 -7.77 -27.32
CA LEU A 493 -38.31 -6.95 -28.50
C LEU A 493 -39.19 -7.31 -29.72
N MET A 494 -40.07 -8.31 -29.57
CA MET A 494 -40.92 -8.80 -30.66
C MET A 494 -41.95 -7.77 -31.12
N ALA A 495 -42.45 -6.92 -30.20
CA ALA A 495 -43.37 -5.84 -30.55
C ALA A 495 -42.69 -4.78 -31.42
N GLN A 496 -41.48 -4.33 -31.05
CA GLN A 496 -40.71 -3.39 -31.88
C GLN A 496 -40.30 -4.01 -33.22
N LYS A 497 -39.98 -5.32 -33.25
CA LYS A 497 -39.73 -6.06 -34.49
C LYS A 497 -40.94 -6.07 -35.42
N ALA A 498 -42.14 -6.28 -34.87
CA ALA A 498 -43.38 -6.19 -35.64
C ALA A 498 -43.62 -4.78 -36.18
N THR A 499 -43.40 -3.74 -35.37
CA THR A 499 -43.50 -2.34 -35.81
C THR A 499 -42.51 -2.02 -36.93
N PHE A 500 -41.26 -2.47 -36.84
CA PHE A 500 -40.28 -2.29 -37.91
C PHE A 500 -40.72 -2.99 -39.20
N ASN A 501 -41.17 -4.24 -39.12
CA ASN A 501 -41.64 -5.00 -40.28
C ASN A 501 -42.88 -4.36 -40.93
N GLU A 502 -43.79 -3.80 -40.14
CA GLU A 502 -44.95 -3.06 -40.63
C GLU A 502 -44.52 -1.78 -41.37
N LEU A 503 -43.61 -0.99 -40.79
CA LEU A 503 -43.07 0.21 -41.42
C LEU A 503 -42.34 -0.10 -42.74
N VAL A 504 -41.60 -1.21 -42.79
CA VAL A 504 -40.92 -1.66 -44.01
C VAL A 504 -41.92 -2.19 -45.06
N ALA A 505 -42.98 -2.88 -44.65
CA ALA A 505 -43.99 -3.43 -45.55
C ALA A 505 -44.80 -2.35 -46.29
N VAL A 506 -44.94 -1.16 -45.70
CA VAL A 506 -45.58 0.01 -46.34
C VAL A 506 -44.78 0.52 -47.55
N PHE A 507 -43.46 0.27 -47.61
CA PHE A 507 -42.56 0.73 -48.67
C PHE A 507 -42.20 -0.38 -49.68
N GLY A 508 -43.20 -1.15 -50.11
CA GLY A 508 -43.09 -2.31 -51.00
C GLY A 508 -42.01 -2.27 -52.10
N ALA A 509 -41.49 -3.45 -52.43
CA ALA A 509 -40.40 -3.79 -53.36
C ALA A 509 -39.84 -2.65 -54.25
N ARG A 510 -38.51 -2.43 -54.13
CA ARG A 510 -37.72 -1.50 -54.95
C ARG A 510 -38.09 -1.56 -56.44
N PRO A 511 -38.17 -0.42 -57.14
CA PRO A 511 -38.00 -0.42 -58.59
C PRO A 511 -36.64 -1.00 -58.92
N ASN A 512 -36.60 -1.97 -59.83
CA ASN A 512 -35.45 -2.79 -60.18
C ASN A 512 -34.21 -1.92 -60.51
N VAL A 513 -33.24 -1.85 -59.59
CA VAL A 513 -31.89 -1.34 -59.89
C VAL A 513 -30.91 -2.48 -59.61
N ALA A 514 -30.19 -2.88 -60.66
CA ALA A 514 -29.23 -3.97 -60.63
C ALA A 514 -28.24 -3.79 -59.46
N GLN A 515 -28.21 -4.79 -58.57
CA GLN A 515 -27.22 -4.87 -57.50
C GLN A 515 -25.82 -5.04 -58.10
N PRO A 516 -24.81 -4.24 -57.70
CA PRO A 516 -23.43 -4.68 -57.79
C PRO A 516 -23.28 -5.92 -56.90
N GLN A 517 -22.73 -7.00 -57.47
CA GLN A 517 -22.42 -8.22 -56.73
C GLN A 517 -21.52 -7.88 -55.53
N ALA A 518 -22.08 -7.98 -54.33
CA ALA A 518 -21.27 -8.07 -53.12
C ALA A 518 -20.60 -9.44 -53.12
N VAL A 519 -19.27 -9.44 -53.27
CA VAL A 519 -18.42 -10.59 -53.07
C VAL A 519 -18.67 -11.14 -51.67
N ALA A 520 -19.22 -12.35 -51.59
CA ALA A 520 -19.37 -13.07 -50.35
C ALA A 520 -17.97 -13.46 -49.85
N GLN A 521 -17.36 -12.65 -48.99
CA GLN A 521 -16.33 -13.16 -48.09
C GLN A 521 -17.02 -13.88 -46.95
N SER A 522 -17.11 -15.20 -47.08
CA SER A 522 -17.46 -16.10 -46.00
C SER A 522 -16.44 -15.95 -44.87
N TYR A 523 -16.84 -15.33 -43.77
CA TYR A 523 -16.18 -15.60 -42.49
C TYR A 523 -16.52 -17.05 -42.12
N GLN A 524 -15.57 -17.96 -42.32
CA GLN A 524 -15.59 -19.24 -41.62
C GLN A 524 -15.22 -18.98 -40.16
N PRO A 525 -16.08 -19.34 -39.19
CA PRO A 525 -15.62 -19.46 -37.81
C PRO A 525 -14.60 -20.61 -37.75
N VAL A 526 -13.40 -20.32 -37.24
CA VAL A 526 -12.48 -21.38 -36.83
C VAL A 526 -13.15 -22.14 -35.70
N THR A 527 -13.54 -23.38 -35.98
CA THR A 527 -14.01 -24.35 -35.00
C THR A 527 -12.84 -24.79 -34.13
N LEU A 528 -12.76 -24.29 -32.90
CA LEU A 528 -12.02 -24.98 -31.85
C LEU A 528 -12.81 -26.26 -31.52
N ALA A 529 -12.22 -27.40 -31.81
CA ALA A 529 -12.79 -28.71 -31.56
C ALA A 529 -13.05 -28.91 -30.06
N ALA A 530 -14.34 -28.97 -29.68
CA ALA A 530 -14.77 -29.51 -28.41
C ALA A 530 -14.69 -31.03 -28.50
N THR A 531 -13.81 -31.63 -27.71
CA THR A 531 -13.72 -33.08 -27.51
C THR A 531 -14.93 -33.50 -26.67
N SER A 532 -15.71 -34.46 -27.17
CA SER A 532 -16.91 -34.96 -26.53
C SER A 532 -16.58 -35.87 -25.34
N VAL A 533 -17.27 -35.62 -24.23
CA VAL A 533 -17.46 -36.57 -23.11
C VAL A 533 -18.68 -37.43 -23.46
N PRO A 534 -18.62 -38.77 -23.43
CA PRO A 534 -19.81 -39.60 -23.59
C PRO A 534 -20.50 -39.88 -22.25
N SER A 535 -21.83 -39.73 -22.24
CA SER A 535 -22.72 -40.10 -21.15
C SER A 535 -23.00 -41.61 -21.10
N VAL A 536 -23.08 -42.10 -19.87
CA VAL A 536 -23.59 -43.40 -19.39
C VAL A 536 -25.09 -43.50 -19.75
N GLU A 537 -25.64 -44.62 -20.24
CA GLU A 537 -26.13 -45.74 -19.41
C GLU A 537 -26.69 -46.88 -20.28
N SER A 538 -26.27 -48.13 -20.04
CA SER A 538 -27.15 -49.28 -19.75
C SER A 538 -26.44 -50.64 -19.83
N VAL A 539 -26.86 -51.52 -18.91
CA VAL A 539 -26.76 -52.99 -18.86
C VAL A 539 -25.56 -53.63 -18.13
N ALA A 540 -25.83 -54.08 -16.90
CA ALA A 540 -25.25 -55.29 -16.27
C ALA A 540 -26.24 -56.48 -16.47
N PRO A 541 -25.91 -57.77 -16.19
CA PRO A 541 -24.72 -58.38 -15.55
C PRO A 541 -24.06 -59.46 -16.45
N VAL A 542 -22.89 -60.05 -16.17
CA VAL A 542 -22.68 -61.28 -15.37
C VAL A 542 -21.16 -61.61 -15.36
N ALA A 543 -20.60 -61.90 -14.18
CA ALA A 543 -19.26 -62.44 -13.90
C ALA A 543 -19.20 -63.99 -14.11
N PRO A 544 -18.06 -64.72 -14.07
CA PRO A 544 -16.77 -64.35 -13.46
C PRO A 544 -15.49 -64.78 -14.22
N VAL A 545 -14.36 -64.10 -13.99
CA VAL A 545 -13.03 -64.70 -14.15
C VAL A 545 -12.12 -64.19 -13.02
N ALA A 546 -11.45 -65.13 -12.37
CA ALA A 546 -10.46 -64.89 -11.32
C ALA A 546 -9.08 -64.55 -11.90
N GLU A 547 -8.33 -63.78 -11.11
CA GLU A 547 -6.87 -63.68 -11.04
C GLU A 547 -6.12 -62.89 -12.14
N MET A 548 -5.71 -61.66 -11.81
CA MET A 548 -4.64 -60.93 -12.52
C MET A 548 -3.67 -60.29 -11.52
N ALA A 549 -2.38 -60.44 -11.84
CA ALA A 549 -1.23 -59.92 -11.14
C ALA A 549 -0.92 -58.45 -11.49
N GLU A 550 -0.21 -57.83 -10.55
CA GLU A 550 0.18 -56.44 -10.33
C GLU A 550 1.15 -55.87 -11.40
N VAL A 551 0.90 -54.64 -11.89
CA VAL A 551 1.95 -53.62 -12.16
C VAL A 551 1.34 -52.21 -12.04
N THR A 552 1.87 -51.44 -11.10
CA THR A 552 1.51 -50.07 -10.72
C THR A 552 2.46 -49.08 -11.40
N GLN A 553 1.96 -47.99 -12.00
CA GLN A 553 2.76 -46.79 -12.30
C GLN A 553 2.10 -45.57 -11.68
N THR A 554 2.86 -44.93 -10.78
CA THR A 554 2.49 -43.76 -9.98
C THR A 554 3.14 -42.51 -10.57
N ILE A 555 2.36 -41.45 -10.79
CA ILE A 555 2.86 -40.11 -11.15
C ILE A 555 3.00 -39.31 -9.86
N VAL A 556 4.20 -38.77 -9.60
CA VAL A 556 4.55 -38.01 -8.37
C VAL A 556 4.87 -36.55 -8.71
N ALA A 557 4.38 -35.65 -7.84
CA ALA A 557 4.53 -34.20 -7.84
C ALA A 557 5.95 -33.73 -7.40
N PRO A 558 6.35 -32.47 -7.68
CA PRO A 558 7.72 -32.02 -7.48
C PRO A 558 8.05 -31.76 -6.00
N GLN A 559 9.18 -32.31 -5.55
CA GLN A 559 9.78 -32.11 -4.23
C GLN A 559 10.85 -31.02 -4.24
N VAL A 560 10.94 -30.37 -3.08
CA VAL A 560 11.90 -29.36 -2.63
C VAL A 560 13.32 -29.93 -2.63
N TYR A 561 14.31 -29.19 -3.12
CA TYR A 561 15.73 -29.52 -2.88
C TYR A 561 16.32 -28.61 -1.82
N SER A 562 16.70 -29.26 -0.73
CA SER A 562 17.57 -28.84 0.36
C SER A 562 19.00 -28.58 -0.10
N GLU A 563 19.71 -27.73 0.63
CA GLU A 563 21.15 -27.51 0.53
C GLU A 563 21.96 -28.81 0.53
N GLY A 564 22.95 -28.88 -0.37
CA GLY A 564 24.07 -29.82 -0.29
C GLY A 564 23.93 -31.12 -1.09
N GLU A 565 24.05 -31.04 -2.42
CA GLU A 565 24.45 -32.20 -3.24
C GLU A 565 25.28 -31.75 -4.44
N SER A 566 26.51 -32.26 -4.55
CA SER A 566 27.47 -31.94 -5.60
C SER A 566 27.01 -32.51 -6.94
N VAL A 567 26.58 -31.64 -7.86
CA VAL A 567 26.22 -32.02 -9.23
C VAL A 567 27.51 -32.27 -10.02
N ALA A 568 27.55 -33.38 -10.77
CA ALA A 568 28.66 -33.79 -11.62
C ALA A 568 29.27 -32.61 -12.40
N GLY A 569 30.59 -32.43 -12.27
CA GLY A 569 31.32 -31.22 -12.65
C GLY A 569 31.18 -30.84 -14.11
N PHE A 570 30.57 -29.67 -14.35
CA PHE A 570 30.67 -28.98 -15.63
C PHE A 570 32.08 -28.39 -15.73
N ASP A 571 32.95 -29.00 -16.55
CA ASP A 571 34.29 -28.47 -16.82
C ASP A 571 34.22 -27.38 -17.90
N PRO A 572 34.46 -26.10 -17.55
CA PRO A 572 34.43 -25.00 -18.52
C PRO A 572 35.53 -25.10 -19.57
N HIS A 573 36.58 -25.89 -19.34
CA HIS A 573 37.77 -25.99 -20.20
C HIS A 573 37.75 -27.20 -21.13
N ALA A 574 36.70 -28.03 -21.06
CA ALA A 574 36.54 -29.25 -21.87
C ALA A 574 36.60 -28.99 -23.39
N TRP A 575 36.33 -27.76 -23.82
CA TRP A 575 36.32 -27.35 -25.23
C TRP A 575 37.42 -26.34 -25.57
N GLY A 576 38.50 -26.27 -24.78
CA GLY A 576 39.63 -25.34 -25.01
C GLY A 576 39.27 -23.88 -24.73
N ASP A 577 40.16 -22.93 -25.06
CA ASP A 577 39.91 -21.50 -24.83
C ASP A 577 38.85 -20.96 -25.80
N LEU A 578 37.68 -20.60 -25.25
CA LEU A 578 36.53 -20.05 -25.97
C LEU A 578 36.52 -18.52 -25.97
N THR A 579 37.41 -17.88 -25.19
CA THR A 579 37.50 -16.41 -25.12
C THR A 579 38.12 -15.79 -26.38
N GLN A 580 38.82 -16.59 -27.19
CA GLN A 580 39.41 -16.17 -28.47
C GLN A 580 38.37 -15.94 -29.59
N PHE A 581 37.12 -16.36 -29.37
CA PHE A 581 36.04 -16.25 -30.34
C PHE A 581 35.01 -15.21 -29.85
N GLU A 582 34.41 -14.47 -30.78
CA GLU A 582 33.33 -13.52 -30.47
C GLU A 582 32.02 -14.23 -30.13
N ALA A 583 31.11 -13.53 -29.44
CA ALA A 583 29.85 -14.12 -28.97
C ALA A 583 28.95 -14.60 -30.13
N ASP A 584 29.04 -13.92 -31.27
CA ASP A 584 28.24 -14.19 -32.46
C ASP A 584 28.76 -15.38 -33.28
N ASP A 585 30.04 -15.76 -33.09
CA ASP A 585 30.66 -16.91 -33.77
C ASP A 585 30.41 -18.25 -33.06
N MET A 586 29.75 -18.23 -31.90
CA MET A 586 29.55 -19.42 -31.06
C MET A 586 28.71 -20.50 -31.73
N ASP A 587 27.77 -20.11 -32.61
CA ASP A 587 26.94 -21.05 -33.35
C ASP A 587 27.78 -21.83 -34.39
N TYR A 588 28.77 -21.18 -34.99
CA TYR A 588 29.72 -21.82 -35.90
C TYR A 588 30.67 -22.78 -35.15
N VAL A 589 31.19 -22.35 -33.99
CA VAL A 589 32.05 -23.18 -33.14
C VAL A 589 31.30 -24.40 -32.60
N ALA A 590 30.04 -24.24 -32.19
CA ALA A 590 29.17 -25.31 -31.75
C ALA A 590 28.95 -26.37 -32.83
N LYS A 591 28.67 -25.95 -34.06
CA LYS A 591 28.50 -26.85 -35.21
C LYS A 591 29.79 -27.59 -35.55
N LYS A 592 30.95 -26.95 -35.40
CA LYS A 592 32.26 -27.57 -35.65
C LYS A 592 32.68 -28.56 -34.55
N LYS A 593 32.31 -28.30 -33.30
CA LYS A 593 32.65 -29.14 -32.14
C LYS A 593 31.60 -30.20 -31.79
N GLY A 594 30.41 -30.13 -32.40
CA GLY A 594 29.32 -31.09 -32.17
C GLY A 594 28.67 -30.97 -30.79
N VAL A 595 28.63 -29.75 -30.23
CA VAL A 595 28.18 -29.46 -28.85
C VAL A 595 27.02 -28.46 -28.90
N SER A 596 26.15 -28.47 -27.88
CA SER A 596 25.10 -27.47 -27.73
C SER A 596 25.68 -26.06 -27.65
N VAL A 597 25.06 -25.13 -28.38
CA VAL A 597 25.42 -23.70 -28.38
C VAL A 597 25.33 -23.12 -26.97
N ASP A 598 24.34 -23.54 -26.19
CA ASP A 598 24.10 -23.02 -24.83
C ASP A 598 25.20 -23.44 -23.85
N ASP A 599 25.73 -24.65 -24.01
CA ASP A 599 26.83 -25.16 -23.18
C ASP A 599 28.14 -24.43 -23.49
N LEU A 600 28.41 -24.12 -24.77
CA LEU A 600 29.58 -23.34 -25.17
C LEU A 600 29.49 -21.88 -24.71
N LYS A 601 28.30 -21.26 -24.78
CA LYS A 601 28.08 -19.90 -24.25
C LYS A 601 28.25 -19.87 -22.74
N ARG A 602 27.84 -20.93 -22.03
CA ARG A 602 28.07 -21.08 -20.58
C ARG A 602 29.55 -21.27 -20.25
N ALA A 603 30.25 -22.14 -20.95
CA ALA A 603 31.69 -22.38 -20.77
C ALA A 603 32.52 -21.11 -21.05
N ARG A 604 32.21 -20.37 -22.13
CA ARG A 604 32.87 -19.09 -22.45
C ARG A 604 32.69 -18.04 -21.36
N ARG A 605 31.47 -17.91 -20.79
CA ARG A 605 31.23 -16.98 -19.68
C ARG A 605 32.06 -17.32 -18.45
N LEU A 606 32.16 -18.60 -18.11
CA LEU A 606 32.96 -19.06 -16.98
C LEU A 606 34.46 -18.85 -17.21
N GLN A 607 34.97 -19.10 -18.41
CA GLN A 607 36.37 -18.79 -18.74
C GLN A 607 36.68 -17.28 -18.74
N MET A 608 35.71 -16.44 -19.14
CA MET A 608 35.85 -14.98 -19.04
C MET A 608 35.88 -14.51 -17.58
N LEU A 609 35.12 -15.16 -16.69
CA LEU A 609 35.17 -14.91 -15.25
C LEU A 609 36.52 -15.36 -14.66
N ASP A 610 36.99 -16.56 -15.00
CA ASP A 610 38.30 -17.07 -14.53
C ASP A 610 39.47 -16.18 -15.00
N LYS A 611 39.39 -15.58 -16.19
CA LYS A 611 40.39 -14.61 -16.70
C LYS A 611 40.30 -13.23 -16.06
N VAL A 612 39.19 -12.88 -15.42
CA VAL A 612 39.01 -11.62 -14.69
C VAL A 612 39.47 -11.77 -13.23
N GLU A 613 39.43 -12.98 -12.68
CA GLU A 613 39.89 -13.31 -11.33
C GLU A 613 41.38 -13.72 -11.25
N ALA A 614 42.00 -14.09 -12.37
CA ALA A 614 43.45 -14.34 -12.51
C ALA A 614 44.22 -13.07 -12.91
#